data_AF-A0AAT9LEF9-F1
#
_entry.id   AF-A0AAT9LEF9-F1
#
_cell.length_a   1.000
_cell.length_b   1.000
_cell.length_c   1.000
_cell.angle_alpha   90.00
_cell.angle_beta   90.00
_cell.angle_gamma   90.00
#
_symmetry.space_group_name_H-M   'P 1'
#
loop_
_entity.id
_entity.type
_entity.pdbx_description
1 polymer ?
#
loop_
_entity_poly.entity_id
_entity_poly.type
_entity_poly.pdbx_seq_one_letter_code
_entity_poly.pdbx_strand_id
1 'polypeptide(L)'
;MLFGNYYYESMLFAEAANLAGASQIGGTANYHQLPFFVASCDYTLIGEEIFAAGTYLSKEPSEVGALTAQELGKALSVALIIVGCILATFGKDTLSNLLQK
;
A
#
# COMPACT_ATOMS: atom_id res chain seq x y z
N MET A 1 -6.66 -16.54 -8.28
CA MET A 1 -6.22 -15.25 -7.70
C MET A 1 -7.24 -14.81 -6.66
N LEU A 2 -6.78 -14.37 -5.49
CA LEU A 2 -7.62 -13.95 -4.36
C LEU A 2 -7.32 -12.49 -3.99
N PHE A 3 -8.22 -11.56 -4.30
CA PHE A 3 -8.06 -10.14 -3.96
C PHE A 3 -9.27 -9.61 -3.21
N GLY A 4 -9.06 -8.99 -2.04
CA GLY A 4 -10.15 -8.36 -1.29
C GLY A 4 -10.14 -8.66 0.19
N ASN A 5 -11.33 -8.74 0.79
CA ASN A 5 -11.53 -8.99 2.23
C ASN A 5 -12.19 -10.34 2.47
N TYR A 6 -11.35 -11.33 2.78
CA TYR A 6 -11.73 -12.72 2.98
C TYR A 6 -11.32 -13.26 4.34
N TYR A 7 -10.76 -12.43 5.23
CA TYR A 7 -10.39 -12.78 6.61
C TYR A 7 -9.72 -14.16 6.71
N TYR A 8 -10.24 -15.06 7.55
CA TYR A 8 -9.67 -16.39 7.76
C TYR A 8 -10.00 -17.34 6.60
N GLU A 9 -11.11 -17.10 5.89
CA GLU A 9 -11.53 -17.90 4.74
C GLU A 9 -10.50 -17.83 3.60
N SER A 10 -9.68 -16.78 3.54
CA SER A 10 -8.53 -16.69 2.63
C SER A 10 -7.61 -17.91 2.69
N MET A 11 -7.37 -18.44 3.90
CA MET A 11 -6.52 -19.61 4.10
C MET A 11 -7.16 -20.88 3.56
N LEU A 12 -8.48 -21.01 3.68
CA LEU A 12 -9.22 -22.18 3.18
C LEU A 12 -9.17 -22.25 1.64
N PHE A 13 -9.33 -21.10 0.97
CA PHE A 13 -9.21 -21.03 -0.48
C PHE A 13 -7.78 -21.27 -0.96
N ALA A 14 -6.80 -20.75 -0.23
CA ALA A 14 -5.38 -20.97 -0.49
C ALA A 14 -5.02 -22.46 -0.36
N GLU A 15 -5.40 -23.11 0.74
CA GLU A 15 -5.17 -24.55 0.94
C GLU A 15 -5.83 -25.42 -0.15
N ALA A 16 -7.07 -25.11 -0.53
CA ALA A 16 -7.74 -25.81 -1.63
C ALA A 16 -7.00 -25.65 -2.97
N ALA A 17 -6.47 -24.44 -3.24
CA ALA A 17 -5.67 -24.18 -4.44
C ALA A 17 -4.33 -24.93 -4.41
N ASN A 18 -3.69 -25.00 -3.24
CA ASN A 18 -2.47 -25.79 -3.03
C ASN A 18 -2.70 -27.29 -3.27
N LEU A 19 -3.81 -27.85 -2.74
CA LEU A 19 -4.20 -29.25 -2.96
C LEU A 19 -4.47 -29.55 -4.44
N ALA A 20 -4.98 -28.57 -5.18
CA ALA A 20 -5.15 -28.66 -6.63
C ALA A 20 -3.84 -28.50 -7.43
N GLY A 21 -2.71 -28.24 -6.77
CA GLY A 21 -1.41 -28.02 -7.41
C GLY A 21 -1.30 -26.68 -8.14
N ALA A 22 -2.15 -25.70 -7.80
CA ALA A 22 -2.16 -24.38 -8.42
C ALA A 22 -1.30 -23.38 -7.65
N SER A 23 -0.55 -22.54 -8.36
CA SER A 23 0.18 -21.42 -7.75
C SER A 23 -0.79 -20.36 -7.21
N GLN A 24 -0.55 -19.94 -5.97
CA GLN A 24 -1.46 -19.05 -5.25
C GLN A 24 -0.96 -17.62 -5.33
N ILE A 25 -1.73 -16.78 -6.02
CA ILE A 25 -1.52 -15.34 -6.10
C ILE A 25 -2.68 -14.67 -5.37
N GLY A 26 -2.37 -13.93 -4.32
CA GLY A 26 -3.35 -13.23 -3.50
C GLY A 26 -2.90 -11.84 -3.11
N GLY A 27 -3.79 -11.06 -2.51
CA GLY A 27 -3.42 -9.74 -2.01
C GLY A 27 -4.55 -9.05 -1.27
N THR A 28 -4.18 -8.19 -0.33
CA THR A 28 -5.13 -7.29 0.33
C THR A 28 -4.57 -5.94 0.77
N ALA A 29 -5.44 -4.92 0.82
CA ALA A 29 -5.17 -3.62 1.41
C ALA A 29 -5.43 -3.57 2.94
N ASN A 30 -6.02 -4.62 3.52
CA ASN A 30 -6.34 -4.66 4.95
C ASN A 30 -5.21 -5.33 5.75
N TYR A 31 -4.55 -4.55 6.62
CA TYR A 31 -3.43 -5.00 7.45
C TYR A 31 -3.76 -6.20 8.36
N HIS A 32 -5.00 -6.36 8.79
CA HIS A 32 -5.37 -7.45 9.70
C HIS A 32 -5.38 -8.83 9.05
N GLN A 33 -5.73 -8.91 7.76
CA GLN A 33 -5.79 -10.18 7.03
C GLN A 33 -4.54 -10.45 6.20
N LEU A 34 -3.69 -9.44 6.01
CA LEU A 34 -2.46 -9.55 5.24
C LEU A 34 -1.55 -10.71 5.71
N PRO A 35 -1.38 -10.99 7.01
CA PRO A 35 -0.58 -12.13 7.47
C PRO A 35 -1.12 -13.48 6.99
N PHE A 36 -2.44 -13.63 6.84
CA PHE A 36 -3.03 -14.88 6.35
C PHE A 36 -2.66 -15.12 4.89
N PHE A 37 -2.71 -14.08 4.05
CA PHE A 37 -2.28 -14.18 2.66
C PHE A 37 -0.79 -14.44 2.53
N VAL A 38 0.05 -13.77 3.34
CA VAL A 38 1.51 -13.99 3.34
C VAL A 38 1.88 -15.40 3.79
N ALA A 39 1.14 -15.98 4.74
CA ALA A 39 1.42 -17.32 5.25
C ALA A 39 0.92 -18.45 4.33
N SER A 40 -0.12 -18.19 3.52
CA SER A 40 -0.80 -19.23 2.74
C SER A 40 -0.52 -19.18 1.24
N CYS A 41 -0.28 -18.00 0.65
CA CYS A 41 -0.07 -17.86 -0.79
C CYS A 41 1.43 -17.81 -1.14
N ASP A 42 1.78 -18.32 -2.34
CA ASP A 42 3.14 -18.24 -2.89
C ASP A 42 3.55 -16.81 -3.23
N TYR A 43 2.59 -16.01 -3.73
CA TYR A 43 2.78 -14.61 -4.09
C TYR A 43 1.69 -13.74 -3.46
N THR A 44 2.10 -12.79 -2.63
CA THR A 44 1.19 -11.86 -1.94
C THR A 44 1.47 -10.43 -2.33
N LEU A 45 0.45 -9.74 -2.85
CA LEU A 45 0.45 -8.30 -3.06
C LEU A 45 0.01 -7.59 -1.78
N ILE A 46 0.83 -6.66 -1.32
CA ILE A 46 0.70 -5.98 -0.03
C ILE A 46 0.21 -4.56 -0.24
N GLY A 47 -0.94 -4.21 0.36
CA GLY A 47 -1.37 -2.82 0.43
C GLY A 47 -1.59 -2.20 -0.95
N GLU A 48 -0.78 -1.19 -1.25
CA GLU A 48 -0.86 -0.41 -2.49
C GLU A 48 -0.41 -1.19 -3.74
N GLU A 49 0.30 -2.30 -3.58
CA GLU A 49 0.75 -3.14 -4.69
C GLU A 49 -0.42 -3.72 -5.50
N ILE A 50 -1.58 -3.89 -4.90
CA ILE A 50 -2.79 -4.39 -5.58
C ILE A 50 -3.34 -3.34 -6.54
N PHE A 51 -3.29 -2.07 -6.15
CA PHE A 51 -3.70 -0.97 -7.03
C PHE A 51 -2.68 -0.76 -8.14
N ALA A 52 -1.38 -0.90 -7.84
CA ALA A 52 -0.34 -0.89 -8.87
C ALA A 52 -0.50 -2.04 -9.88
N ALA A 53 -0.76 -3.27 -9.40
CA ALA A 53 -1.01 -4.41 -10.28
C ALA A 53 -2.30 -4.25 -11.11
N GLY A 54 -3.38 -3.73 -10.50
CA GLY A 54 -4.63 -3.45 -11.18
C GLY A 54 -4.47 -2.43 -12.31
N THR A 55 -3.84 -1.29 -12.02
CA THR A 55 -3.56 -0.25 -13.02
C THR A 55 -2.58 -0.73 -14.10
N TYR A 56 -1.60 -1.54 -13.75
CA TYR A 56 -0.68 -2.16 -14.72
C TYR A 56 -1.40 -3.10 -15.70
N LEU A 57 -2.44 -3.80 -15.23
CA LEU A 57 -3.23 -4.71 -16.05
C LEU A 57 -4.28 -3.97 -16.89
N SER A 58 -5.03 -3.03 -16.28
CA SER A 58 -6.06 -2.23 -16.96
C SER A 58 -5.47 -1.25 -17.97
N LYS A 59 -4.30 -0.66 -17.68
CA LYS A 59 -3.60 0.35 -18.50
C LYS A 59 -4.43 1.59 -18.82
N GLU A 60 -5.45 1.87 -18.01
CA GLU A 60 -6.29 3.05 -18.21
C GLU A 60 -5.52 4.31 -17.78
N PRO A 61 -5.42 5.33 -18.65
CA PRO A 61 -4.61 6.51 -18.40
C PRO A 61 -5.09 7.33 -17.18
N SER A 62 -6.38 7.29 -16.88
CA SER A 62 -6.97 7.93 -15.71
C SER A 62 -6.50 7.30 -14.40
N GLU A 63 -6.47 5.97 -14.32
CA GLU A 63 -6.06 5.23 -13.13
C GLU A 63 -4.55 5.33 -12.90
N VAL A 64 -3.75 5.25 -13.97
CA VAL A 64 -2.29 5.45 -13.92
C VAL A 64 -1.95 6.87 -13.46
N GLY A 65 -2.67 7.87 -13.96
CA GLY A 65 -2.51 9.27 -13.55
C GLY A 65 -2.85 9.48 -12.08
N ALA A 66 -3.95 8.89 -11.60
CA ALA A 66 -4.36 8.97 -10.19
C ALA A 66 -3.33 8.33 -9.26
N LEU A 67 -2.85 7.12 -9.58
CA LEU A 67 -1.83 6.42 -8.80
C LEU A 67 -0.51 7.22 -8.74
N THR A 68 -0.10 7.79 -9.88
CA THR A 68 1.12 8.60 -9.94
C THR A 68 1.00 9.87 -9.09
N ALA A 69 -0.16 10.55 -9.14
CA ALA A 69 -0.41 11.73 -8.33
C ALA A 69 -0.41 11.42 -6.82
N GLN A 70 -0.97 10.29 -6.41
CA GLN A 70 -0.97 9.83 -5.02
C GLN A 70 0.46 9.61 -4.50
N GLU A 71 1.31 8.94 -5.27
CA GLU A 71 2.70 8.67 -4.88
C GLU A 71 3.56 9.95 -4.84
N LEU A 72 3.39 10.86 -5.81
CA LEU A 72 4.07 12.16 -5.80
C LEU A 72 3.65 13.03 -4.61
N GLY A 73 2.36 13.04 -4.26
CA GLY A 73 1.85 13.76 -3.10
C GLY A 73 2.47 13.25 -1.80
N LYS A 74 2.50 11.92 -1.62
CA LYS A 74 3.13 11.27 -0.46
C LYS A 74 4.61 11.62 -0.34
N ALA A 75 5.36 11.55 -1.46
CA ALA A 75 6.77 11.91 -1.50
C ALA A 75 7.03 13.39 -1.13
N LEU A 76 6.21 14.31 -1.66
CA LEU A 76 6.28 15.73 -1.33
C LEU A 76 6.02 15.98 0.17
N SER A 77 4.99 15.34 0.73
CA SER A 77 4.67 15.45 2.15
C SER A 77 5.82 14.97 3.04
N VAL A 78 6.45 13.84 2.70
CA VAL A 78 7.61 13.32 3.42
C VAL A 78 8.78 14.31 3.35
N ALA A 79 9.06 14.87 2.18
CA ALA A 79 10.12 15.86 2.02
C ALA A 79 9.88 17.12 2.88
N LEU A 80 8.65 17.64 2.91
CA LEU A 80 8.28 18.79 3.73
C LEU A 80 8.41 18.50 5.23
N ILE A 81 8.01 17.30 5.67
CA ILE A 81 8.16 16.88 7.07
C ILE A 81 9.64 16.86 7.46
N ILE A 82 10.51 16.27 6.62
CA ILE A 82 11.95 16.20 6.89
C ILE A 82 12.56 17.61 6.99
N VAL A 83 12.25 18.49 6.05
CA VAL A 83 12.72 19.88 6.07
C VAL A 83 12.22 20.62 7.31
N GLY A 84 10.93 20.44 7.66
CA GLY A 84 10.34 21.00 8.88
C GLY A 84 11.03 20.52 10.15
N CYS A 85 11.31 19.22 10.28
CA CYS A 85 12.03 18.64 11.41
C CYS A 85 13.45 19.21 11.53
N ILE A 86 14.18 19.38 10.43
CA ILE A 86 15.52 19.98 10.43
C ILE A 86 15.45 21.43 10.90
N LEU A 87 14.56 22.24 10.32
CA LEU A 87 14.40 23.65 10.69
C LEU A 87 13.99 23.85 12.15
N ALA A 88 13.11 22.98 12.67
CA ALA A 88 12.71 22.97 14.07
C ALA A 88 13.87 22.61 15.00
N THR A 89 14.71 21.64 14.61
CA THR A 89 15.88 21.20 15.41
C THR A 89 16.95 22.28 15.53
N PHE A 90 17.16 23.10 14.50
CA PHE A 90 18.12 24.22 14.51
C PHE A 90 17.55 25.52 15.11
N GLY A 91 16.40 25.47 15.79
CA GLY A 91 15.90 26.58 16.60
C GLY A 91 15.45 27.81 15.81
N LYS A 92 15.10 27.65 14.52
CA LYS A 92 14.40 28.73 13.81
C LYS A 92 12.94 28.72 14.25
N ASP A 93 12.64 29.47 15.30
CA ASP A 93 11.28 29.76 15.79
C ASP A 93 10.38 30.43 14.73
N THR A 94 10.88 30.70 13.53
CA THR A 94 10.10 31.18 12.38
C THR A 94 8.91 30.27 12.05
N LEU A 95 9.07 28.94 12.19
CA LEU A 95 7.99 27.98 11.89
C LEU A 95 6.94 27.93 13.00
N SER A 96 7.36 27.97 14.28
CA SER A 96 6.44 28.05 15.43
C SER A 96 5.68 29.39 15.46
N ASN A 97 6.35 30.51 15.16
CA ASN A 97 5.73 31.84 15.12
C ASN A 97 4.78 32.02 13.92
N LEU A 98 4.96 31.28 12.82
CA LEU A 98 4.06 31.32 11.65
C LEU A 98 2.80 30.47 11.87
N LEU A 99 2.88 29.37 12.62
CA LEU A 99 1.75 28.50 12.96
C LEU A 99 0.90 28.99 14.14
N GLN A 100 1.45 29.88 14.99
CA GLN A 100 0.72 30.51 16.10
C GLN A 100 -0.12 31.74 15.69
N LYS A 101 -0.03 32.18 14.43
CA LYS A 101 -0.87 33.23 13.85
C LYS A 101 -1.97 32.63 13.00
#